data_AF-A0A7C1NVH3-F1
#
_entry.id   AF-A0A7C1NVH3-F1
#
_cell.length_a   1.000
_cell.length_b   1.000
_cell.length_c   1.000
_cell.angle_alpha   90.00
_cell.angle_beta   90.00
_cell.angle_gamma   90.00
#
_symmetry.space_group_name_H-M   'P 1'
#
loop_
_entity.id
_entity.type
_entity.pdbx_description
1 polymer ?
#
loop_
_entity_poly.entity_id
_entity_poly.type
_entity_poly.pdbx_seq_one_letter_code
_entity_poly.pdbx_strand_id
1 'polypeptide(L)'
;MSQPFIDPLHRWHFTYRVQGFVLEPNPNLLIETFTSSQPLYPFAQRACRLLLHCYELTRVRLGLEHPLKEDRLLRLFLCREGKPGAEQQSNLIYLYQVSDQMPSTEWLRELTHEYGHFVLPPINSFVEPEAWANGDLGERLFGVWLLNALMANQIDPESVMGVSEVALRTYVQRAVQPLVERMAREGLSPARWRSRKRDGYEEYLALALYAEQVYGAERLGRAMRIAGGVAPDDFLNGLRESLLEPSRLKVNLLRHPAWLLLPGGARRWRVLGEARLVPDPKRPDWVRCHCPERTLLLQQVNR
;
A
#
# COMPACT_ATOMS: atom_id res chain seq x y z
N MET A 1 -6.58 39.08 -4.53
CA MET A 1 -7.10 37.74 -4.18
C MET A 1 -7.22 36.94 -5.46
N SER A 2 -6.64 35.74 -5.53
CA SER A 2 -6.80 34.86 -6.69
C SER A 2 -8.27 34.45 -6.83
N GLN A 3 -8.73 34.30 -8.07
CA GLN A 3 -10.07 33.79 -8.35
C GLN A 3 -10.24 32.40 -7.70
N PRO A 4 -11.38 32.11 -7.04
CA PRO A 4 -11.64 30.79 -6.49
C PRO A 4 -11.58 29.71 -7.57
N PHE A 5 -10.99 28.57 -7.24
CA PHE A 5 -11.02 27.40 -8.11
C PHE A 5 -12.42 26.78 -8.08
N ILE A 6 -12.93 26.37 -9.24
CA ILE A 6 -14.21 25.68 -9.34
C ILE A 6 -13.92 24.22 -9.65
N ASP A 7 -14.34 23.31 -8.76
CA ASP A 7 -14.08 21.90 -8.99
C ASP A 7 -14.89 21.37 -10.19
N PRO A 8 -14.35 20.39 -10.93
CA PRO A 8 -14.96 19.94 -12.17
C PRO A 8 -16.20 19.06 -11.97
N LEU A 9 -16.37 18.40 -10.81
CA LEU A 9 -17.45 17.44 -10.55
C LEU A 9 -18.69 18.12 -10.00
N HIS A 10 -18.54 18.83 -8.88
CA HIS A 10 -19.65 19.40 -8.11
C HIS A 10 -19.84 20.89 -8.34
N ARG A 11 -18.90 21.54 -9.04
CA ARG A 11 -18.91 22.98 -9.36
C ARG A 11 -18.88 23.88 -8.11
N TRP A 12 -18.33 23.37 -7.01
CA TRP A 12 -18.11 24.13 -5.78
C TRP A 12 -16.88 25.02 -5.88
N HIS A 13 -16.88 26.08 -5.07
CA HIS A 13 -15.83 27.08 -5.05
C HIS A 13 -14.83 26.83 -3.91
N PHE A 14 -13.55 26.77 -4.27
CA PHE A 14 -12.44 26.58 -3.33
C PHE A 14 -11.53 27.81 -3.34
N THR A 15 -11.51 28.51 -2.20
CA THR A 15 -10.76 29.76 -2.03
C THR A 15 -9.27 29.53 -1.80
N TYR A 16 -8.91 28.43 -1.13
CA TYR A 16 -7.54 28.13 -0.75
C TYR A 16 -7.01 26.95 -1.54
N ARG A 17 -5.75 27.05 -1.97
CA ARG A 17 -5.01 26.02 -2.69
C ARG A 17 -3.63 25.85 -2.09
N VAL A 18 -3.21 24.60 -1.93
CA VAL A 18 -1.84 24.17 -1.64
C VAL A 18 -1.35 23.36 -2.82
N GLN A 19 -0.11 23.59 -3.25
CA GLN A 19 0.50 22.90 -4.38
C GLN A 19 1.76 22.16 -3.93
N GLY A 20 1.85 20.88 -4.27
CA GLY A 20 2.95 19.99 -3.95
C GLY A 20 3.74 19.63 -5.19
N PHE A 21 5.05 19.90 -5.15
CA PHE A 21 5.97 19.69 -6.26
C PHE A 21 7.06 18.69 -5.89
N VAL A 22 7.55 17.95 -6.88
CA VAL A 22 8.84 17.25 -6.83
C VAL A 22 9.81 17.98 -7.74
N LEU A 23 11.03 18.20 -7.26
CA LEU A 23 11.99 19.12 -7.85
C LEU A 23 13.07 18.40 -8.71
N GLU A 24 12.73 17.43 -9.58
CA GLU A 24 13.78 16.72 -10.34
C GLU A 24 13.39 16.22 -11.74
N PRO A 25 14.24 16.45 -12.78
CA PRO A 25 15.24 17.53 -12.90
C PRO A 25 14.57 18.92 -13.02
N ASN A 26 13.26 18.98 -13.19
CA ASN A 26 12.45 20.19 -13.23
C ASN A 26 11.30 20.07 -12.22
N PRO A 27 10.80 21.19 -11.66
CA PRO A 27 9.62 21.17 -10.81
C PRO A 27 8.43 20.55 -11.56
N ASN A 28 7.91 19.45 -11.01
CA ASN A 28 6.69 18.82 -11.50
C ASN A 28 5.61 18.92 -10.42
N LEU A 29 4.47 19.50 -10.76
CA LEU A 29 3.31 19.58 -9.89
C LEU A 29 2.66 18.20 -9.81
N LEU A 30 2.59 17.61 -8.62
CA LEU A 30 2.00 16.28 -8.45
C LEU A 30 0.70 16.31 -7.66
N ILE A 31 0.55 17.26 -6.74
CA ILE A 31 -0.60 17.31 -5.84
C ILE A 31 -1.11 18.75 -5.75
N GLU A 32 -2.41 18.93 -5.91
CA GLU A 32 -3.10 20.14 -5.49
C GLU A 32 -4.11 19.78 -4.41
N THR A 33 -4.09 20.51 -3.30
CA THR A 33 -5.08 20.36 -2.22
C THR A 33 -5.88 21.64 -2.06
N PHE A 34 -7.19 21.52 -2.10
CA PHE A 34 -8.15 22.62 -2.11
C PHE A 34 -8.99 22.61 -0.84
N THR A 35 -9.29 23.79 -0.29
CA THR A 35 -10.32 23.94 0.73
C THR A 35 -11.05 25.27 0.57
N SER A 36 -12.34 25.29 0.89
CA SER A 36 -13.15 26.51 0.94
C SER A 36 -13.02 27.26 2.27
N SER A 37 -12.42 26.62 3.30
CA SER A 37 -12.43 27.10 4.68
C SER A 37 -11.03 27.44 5.19
N GLN A 38 -10.83 28.65 5.72
CA GLN A 38 -9.55 29.08 6.26
C GLN A 38 -9.04 28.19 7.42
N PRO A 39 -9.87 27.75 8.39
CA PRO A 39 -9.46 26.80 9.42
C PRO A 39 -8.91 25.47 8.89
N LEU A 40 -9.31 25.03 7.69
CA LEU A 40 -8.81 23.80 7.07
C LEU A 40 -7.51 24.00 6.30
N TYR A 41 -7.04 25.23 6.10
CA TYR A 41 -5.83 25.50 5.32
C TYR A 41 -4.57 24.79 5.87
N PRO A 42 -4.31 24.77 7.20
CA PRO A 42 -3.19 23.99 7.74
C PRO A 42 -3.33 22.48 7.49
N PHE A 43 -4.55 21.95 7.47
CA PHE A 43 -4.80 20.53 7.15
C PHE A 43 -4.59 20.25 5.66
N ALA A 44 -4.93 21.18 4.77
CA ALA A 44 -4.58 21.09 3.35
C ALA A 44 -3.06 21.03 3.15
N GLN A 45 -2.29 21.81 3.92
CA GLN A 45 -0.83 21.77 3.89
C GLN A 45 -0.28 20.42 4.34
N ARG A 46 -0.77 19.90 5.48
CA ARG A 46 -0.37 18.59 6.00
C ARG A 46 -0.75 17.45 5.06
N ALA A 47 -1.95 17.46 4.49
CA ALA A 47 -2.40 16.45 3.53
C ALA A 47 -1.53 16.45 2.27
N CYS A 48 -1.20 17.63 1.74
CA CYS A 48 -0.29 17.74 0.62
C CYS A 48 1.10 17.16 0.92
N ARG A 49 1.66 17.42 2.11
CA ARG A 49 2.94 16.82 2.55
C ARG A 49 2.86 15.30 2.69
N LEU A 50 1.82 14.80 3.35
CA LEU A 50 1.58 13.36 3.50
C LEU A 50 1.56 12.67 2.14
N LEU A 51 0.78 13.20 1.19
CA LEU A 51 0.64 12.62 -0.14
C LEU A 51 1.95 12.69 -0.95
N LEU A 52 2.78 13.73 -0.78
CA LEU A 52 4.11 13.78 -1.36
C LEU A 52 5.04 12.70 -0.79
N HIS A 53 4.99 12.45 0.52
CA HIS A 53 5.73 11.33 1.12
C HIS A 53 5.24 9.97 0.63
N CYS A 54 3.91 9.78 0.52
CA CYS A 54 3.36 8.56 -0.05
C CYS A 54 3.77 8.37 -1.52
N TYR A 55 3.83 9.45 -2.31
CA TYR A 55 4.37 9.43 -3.66
C TYR A 55 5.83 8.97 -3.69
N GLU A 56 6.68 9.58 -2.88
CA GLU A 56 8.10 9.22 -2.80
C GLU A 56 8.27 7.75 -2.39
N LEU A 57 7.56 7.30 -1.36
CA LEU A 57 7.57 5.90 -0.92
C LEU A 57 7.13 4.96 -2.03
N THR A 58 6.05 5.29 -2.74
CA THR A 58 5.53 4.48 -3.85
C THR A 58 6.55 4.38 -4.99
N ARG A 59 7.15 5.50 -5.37
CA ARG A 59 8.18 5.56 -6.42
C ARG A 59 9.44 4.80 -6.03
N VAL A 60 9.99 5.06 -4.85
CA VAL A 60 11.28 4.49 -4.41
C VAL A 60 11.13 3.01 -4.04
N ARG A 61 10.06 2.63 -3.34
CA ARG A 61 9.90 1.27 -2.82
C ARG A 61 9.24 0.33 -3.81
N LEU A 62 8.20 0.79 -4.51
CA LEU A 62 7.48 -0.04 -5.46
C LEU A 62 7.95 0.18 -6.89
N GLY A 63 8.53 1.33 -7.24
CA GLY A 63 8.80 1.69 -8.65
C GLY A 63 7.51 2.02 -9.41
N LEU A 64 6.47 2.46 -8.71
CA LEU A 64 5.22 2.89 -9.30
C LEU A 64 5.17 4.41 -9.36
N GLU A 65 4.39 4.94 -10.30
CA GLU A 65 4.27 6.37 -10.56
C GLU A 65 2.80 6.76 -10.59
N HIS A 66 2.52 8.06 -10.41
CA HIS A 66 1.17 8.56 -10.67
C HIS A 66 0.74 8.28 -12.13
N PRO A 67 -0.56 8.02 -12.37
CA PRO A 67 -1.06 7.73 -13.71
C PRO A 67 -0.75 8.85 -14.72
N LEU A 68 -0.15 8.47 -15.86
CA LEU A 68 0.16 9.39 -16.96
C LEU A 68 -1.09 10.02 -17.60
N LYS A 69 -2.21 9.30 -17.62
CA LYS A 69 -3.48 9.77 -18.21
C LYS A 69 -4.03 11.03 -17.54
N GLU A 70 -3.56 11.34 -16.33
CA GLU A 70 -3.96 12.49 -15.51
C GLU A 70 -2.83 13.51 -15.38
N ASP A 71 -1.87 13.51 -16.31
CA ASP A 71 -0.64 14.30 -16.25
C ASP A 71 0.14 14.11 -14.95
N ARG A 72 -0.02 12.95 -14.30
CA ARG A 72 0.53 12.62 -12.96
C ARG A 72 0.01 13.52 -11.83
N LEU A 73 -0.97 14.37 -12.09
CA LEU A 73 -1.53 15.29 -11.12
C LEU A 73 -2.67 14.65 -10.35
N LEU A 74 -2.61 14.71 -9.02
CA LEU A 74 -3.69 14.40 -8.10
C LEU A 74 -4.30 15.69 -7.54
N ARG A 75 -5.63 15.78 -7.49
CA ARG A 75 -6.36 16.88 -6.86
C ARG A 75 -7.18 16.36 -5.68
N LEU A 76 -6.95 16.94 -4.51
CA LEU A 76 -7.65 16.64 -3.27
C LEU A 76 -8.52 17.83 -2.86
N PHE A 77 -9.79 17.58 -2.58
CA PHE A 77 -10.76 18.57 -2.14
C PHE A 77 -11.20 18.26 -0.71
N LEU A 78 -10.96 19.20 0.20
CA LEU A 78 -11.34 19.11 1.61
C LEU A 78 -12.67 19.83 1.82
N CYS A 79 -13.73 19.05 2.04
CA CYS A 79 -15.12 19.50 2.07
C CYS A 79 -15.74 19.36 3.47
N ARG A 80 -16.29 20.45 4.03
CA ARG A 80 -16.99 20.41 5.33
C ARG A 80 -18.39 19.79 5.25
N GLU A 81 -18.98 19.82 4.06
CA GLU A 81 -20.32 19.32 3.77
C GLU A 81 -20.23 17.99 3.02
N GLY A 82 -21.38 17.31 2.81
CA GLY A 82 -21.45 16.00 2.17
C GLY A 82 -21.71 14.86 3.17
N LYS A 83 -21.81 13.63 2.63
CA LYS A 83 -21.93 12.41 3.43
C LYS A 83 -20.53 12.02 3.93
N PRO A 84 -20.35 11.63 5.21
CA PRO A 84 -19.02 11.31 5.71
C PRO A 84 -18.39 10.15 4.91
N GLY A 85 -17.07 10.25 4.73
CA GLY A 85 -16.26 9.38 3.88
C GLY A 85 -15.63 10.14 2.71
N ALA A 86 -15.23 9.39 1.70
CA ALA A 86 -14.55 9.90 0.52
C ALA A 86 -15.28 9.54 -0.78
N GLU A 87 -15.03 10.34 -1.81
CA GLU A 87 -15.39 10.03 -3.19
C GLU A 87 -14.18 10.27 -4.08
N GLN A 88 -13.85 9.29 -4.92
CA GLN A 88 -12.79 9.42 -5.89
C GLN A 88 -13.31 9.22 -7.32
N GLN A 89 -12.98 10.17 -8.19
CA GLN A 89 -13.19 10.05 -9.63
C GLN A 89 -11.91 10.42 -10.38
N SER A 90 -11.28 9.43 -10.99
CA SER A 90 -9.98 9.55 -11.66
C SER A 90 -8.90 10.16 -10.74
N ASN A 91 -8.41 11.37 -11.02
CA ASN A 91 -7.45 12.09 -10.17
C ASN A 91 -8.08 13.06 -9.17
N LEU A 92 -9.39 13.05 -9.01
CA LEU A 92 -10.11 13.91 -8.08
C LEU A 92 -10.49 13.10 -6.86
N ILE A 93 -10.00 13.48 -5.69
CA ILE A 93 -10.37 12.91 -4.39
C ILE A 93 -11.12 13.99 -3.61
N TYR A 94 -12.31 13.68 -3.13
CA TYR A 94 -13.11 14.52 -2.25
C TYR A 94 -13.20 13.86 -0.89
N LEU A 95 -12.73 14.53 0.16
CA LEU A 95 -12.95 14.11 1.55
C LEU A 95 -14.04 14.98 2.16
N TYR A 96 -15.12 14.35 2.60
CA TYR A 96 -16.32 15.02 3.11
C TYR A 96 -16.38 15.03 4.63
N GLN A 97 -17.16 15.97 5.17
CA GLN A 97 -17.31 16.21 6.60
C GLN A 97 -15.99 16.41 7.34
N VAL A 98 -14.96 16.89 6.64
CA VAL A 98 -13.68 17.14 7.28
C VAL A 98 -13.76 18.38 8.17
N SER A 99 -13.11 18.28 9.33
CA SER A 99 -13.02 19.37 10.29
C SER A 99 -11.69 19.33 11.03
N ASP A 100 -11.38 20.42 11.72
CA ASP A 100 -10.25 20.52 12.64
C ASP A 100 -10.41 19.65 13.90
N GLN A 101 -11.61 19.10 14.13
CA GLN A 101 -11.92 18.19 15.23
C GLN A 101 -11.78 16.70 14.83
N MET A 102 -11.61 16.40 13.54
CA MET A 102 -11.43 15.03 13.07
C MET A 102 -10.12 14.45 13.62
N PRO A 103 -10.14 13.24 14.21
CA PRO A 103 -8.94 12.60 14.75
C PRO A 103 -7.83 12.49 13.70
N SER A 104 -6.59 12.77 14.08
CA SER A 104 -5.44 12.68 13.17
C SER A 104 -5.30 11.29 12.54
N THR A 105 -5.62 10.23 13.29
CA THR A 105 -5.62 8.86 12.78
C THR A 105 -6.64 8.62 11.68
N GLU A 106 -7.80 9.30 11.75
CA GLU A 106 -8.83 9.18 10.73
C GLU A 106 -8.42 9.93 9.45
N TRP A 107 -7.84 11.12 9.60
CA TRP A 107 -7.22 11.86 8.51
C TRP A 107 -6.18 11.02 7.76
N LEU A 108 -5.22 10.45 8.49
CA LEU A 108 -4.18 9.60 7.90
C LEU A 108 -4.80 8.40 7.17
N ARG A 109 -5.79 7.76 7.80
CA ARG A 109 -6.46 6.58 7.28
C ARG A 109 -7.14 6.87 5.95
N GLU A 110 -8.05 7.83 5.93
CA GLU A 110 -8.81 8.21 4.71
C GLU A 110 -7.88 8.69 3.59
N LEU A 111 -6.90 9.55 3.89
CA LEU A 111 -5.96 10.04 2.87
C LEU A 111 -5.12 8.93 2.25
N THR A 112 -4.64 7.98 3.06
CA THR A 112 -3.83 6.85 2.54
C THR A 112 -4.66 5.80 1.82
N HIS A 113 -5.93 5.63 2.21
CA HIS A 113 -6.89 4.78 1.50
C HIS A 113 -7.17 5.30 0.10
N GLU A 114 -7.60 6.56 -0.03
CA GLU A 114 -7.90 7.16 -1.34
C GLU A 114 -6.64 7.29 -2.22
N TYR A 115 -5.50 7.61 -1.61
CA TYR A 115 -4.25 7.60 -2.35
C TYR A 115 -3.87 6.20 -2.86
N GLY A 116 -4.16 5.16 -2.08
CA GLY A 116 -4.03 3.76 -2.50
C GLY A 116 -4.83 3.44 -3.76
N HIS A 117 -6.09 3.88 -3.83
CA HIS A 117 -6.92 3.75 -5.02
C HIS A 117 -6.32 4.45 -6.24
N PHE A 118 -5.70 5.61 -6.04
CA PHE A 118 -5.10 6.40 -7.12
C PHE A 118 -3.80 5.78 -7.67
N VAL A 119 -2.92 5.27 -6.81
CA VAL A 119 -1.54 4.93 -7.21
C VAL A 119 -1.26 3.42 -7.33
N LEU A 120 -1.97 2.57 -6.59
CA LEU A 120 -1.76 1.14 -6.63
C LEU A 120 -2.65 0.50 -7.71
N PRO A 121 -2.17 -0.55 -8.42
CA PRO A 121 -3.00 -1.24 -9.40
C PRO A 121 -4.32 -1.71 -8.78
N PRO A 122 -5.45 -1.51 -9.46
CA PRO A 122 -6.75 -1.89 -8.93
C PRO A 122 -6.84 -3.41 -8.83
N ILE A 123 -7.13 -3.91 -7.63
CA ILE A 123 -7.55 -5.31 -7.44
C ILE A 123 -9.02 -5.31 -7.10
N ASN A 124 -9.82 -5.67 -8.10
CA ASN A 124 -11.27 -5.74 -8.05
C ASN A 124 -11.72 -7.20 -7.86
N SER A 125 -13.03 -7.44 -7.95
CA SER A 125 -13.75 -8.72 -7.85
C SER A 125 -14.29 -9.02 -6.47
N PHE A 126 -14.11 -8.14 -5.49
CA PHE A 126 -14.69 -8.33 -4.16
C PHE A 126 -16.09 -7.71 -4.08
N VAL A 127 -16.88 -8.19 -3.12
CA VAL A 127 -18.19 -7.62 -2.78
C VAL A 127 -18.21 -7.02 -1.38
N GLU A 128 -17.28 -7.42 -0.52
CA GLU A 128 -17.16 -6.98 0.86
C GLU A 128 -15.67 -6.90 1.26
N PRO A 129 -15.25 -5.90 2.04
CA PRO A 129 -16.03 -4.74 2.49
C PRO A 129 -16.28 -3.71 1.37
N GLU A 130 -15.47 -3.74 0.31
CA GLU A 130 -15.57 -2.89 -0.88
C GLU A 130 -15.14 -3.67 -2.12
N ALA A 131 -15.41 -3.14 -3.31
CA ALA A 131 -15.10 -3.82 -4.56
C ALA A 131 -13.59 -3.87 -4.87
N TRP A 132 -12.88 -2.78 -4.53
CA TRP A 132 -11.48 -2.57 -4.86
C TRP A 132 -10.60 -2.62 -3.61
N ALA A 133 -9.71 -3.60 -3.51
CA ALA A 133 -8.87 -3.78 -2.32
C ALA A 133 -7.63 -2.88 -2.26
N ASN A 134 -7.34 -2.12 -3.32
CA ASN A 134 -6.13 -1.31 -3.40
C ASN A 134 -6.16 -0.07 -2.49
N GLY A 135 -7.34 0.39 -2.09
CA GLY A 135 -7.49 1.44 -1.07
C GLY A 135 -7.00 0.98 0.29
N ASP A 136 -7.60 -0.09 0.83
CA ASP A 136 -7.21 -0.66 2.13
C ASP A 136 -5.76 -1.23 2.12
N LEU A 137 -5.31 -1.73 0.96
CA LEU A 137 -3.88 -2.06 0.81
C LEU A 137 -3.01 -0.81 0.97
N GLY A 138 -3.37 0.30 0.33
CA GLY A 138 -2.67 1.58 0.48
C GLY A 138 -2.65 2.04 1.92
N GLU A 139 -3.81 2.09 2.58
CA GLU A 139 -3.96 2.45 4.00
C GLU A 139 -2.96 1.69 4.88
N ARG A 140 -2.94 0.36 4.77
CA ARG A 140 -2.10 -0.52 5.57
C ARG A 140 -0.63 -0.45 5.21
N LEU A 141 -0.31 -0.43 3.92
CA LEU A 141 1.05 -0.42 3.41
C LEU A 141 1.76 0.89 3.73
N PHE A 142 1.11 2.03 3.45
CA PHE A 142 1.62 3.35 3.81
C PHE A 142 1.71 3.51 5.33
N GLY A 143 0.74 2.99 6.09
CA GLY A 143 0.80 2.99 7.56
C GLY A 143 2.08 2.34 8.11
N VAL A 144 2.50 1.20 7.55
CA VAL A 144 3.77 0.53 7.92
C VAL A 144 4.98 1.40 7.55
N TRP A 145 5.01 1.94 6.34
CA TRP A 145 6.17 2.69 5.86
C TRP A 145 6.34 4.04 6.55
N LEU A 146 5.24 4.76 6.79
CA LEU A 146 5.23 6.02 7.52
C LEU A 146 5.62 5.81 8.99
N LEU A 147 5.18 4.71 9.62
CA LEU A 147 5.64 4.35 10.96
C LEU A 147 7.16 4.15 11.00
N ASN A 148 7.70 3.40 10.04
CA ASN A 148 9.14 3.17 9.96
C ASN A 148 9.92 4.47 9.72
N ALA A 149 9.39 5.39 8.89
CA ALA A 149 10.00 6.69 8.63
C ALA A 149 9.99 7.59 9.88
N LEU A 150 8.89 7.61 10.65
CA LEU A 150 8.81 8.32 11.95
C LEU A 150 9.82 7.75 12.95
N MET A 151 9.85 6.44 13.13
CA MET A 151 10.78 5.77 14.05
C MET A 151 12.25 6.02 13.67
N ALA A 152 12.52 6.22 12.37
CA ALA A 152 13.84 6.54 11.85
C ALA A 152 14.15 8.05 11.86
N ASN A 153 13.25 8.91 12.38
CA ASN A 153 13.34 10.37 12.36
C ASN A 153 13.54 10.95 10.95
N GLN A 154 12.99 10.29 9.92
CA GLN A 154 13.06 10.75 8.52
C GLN A 154 11.94 11.73 8.18
N ILE A 155 10.82 11.65 8.91
CA ILE A 155 9.67 12.56 8.80
C ILE A 155 9.20 12.92 10.21
N ASP A 156 8.46 14.01 10.35
CA ASP A 156 7.87 14.46 11.61
C ASP A 156 6.36 14.15 11.70
N PRO A 157 5.75 14.25 12.89
CA PRO A 157 4.31 14.00 13.06
C PRO A 157 3.40 14.90 12.21
N GLU A 158 3.80 16.14 11.90
CA GLU A 158 2.98 17.05 11.07
C GLU A 158 2.91 16.55 9.62
N SER A 159 3.95 15.87 9.13
CA SER A 159 3.96 15.17 7.84
C SER A 159 3.00 13.98 7.76
N VAL A 160 2.48 13.51 8.90
CA VAL A 160 1.48 12.43 8.99
C VAL A 160 0.20 12.90 9.68
N MET A 161 -0.24 14.13 9.37
CA MET A 161 -1.49 14.70 9.88
C MET A 161 -1.54 14.88 11.41
N GLY A 162 -0.39 14.92 12.08
CA GLY A 162 -0.27 15.01 13.53
C GLY A 162 -0.48 13.67 14.26
N VAL A 163 -0.43 12.54 13.55
CA VAL A 163 -0.51 11.22 14.19
C VAL A 163 0.77 10.93 14.96
N SER A 164 0.64 10.52 16.22
CA SER A 164 1.78 10.12 17.04
C SER A 164 2.31 8.75 16.62
N GLU A 165 3.62 8.52 16.82
CA GLU A 165 4.23 7.21 16.56
C GLU A 165 3.50 6.07 17.30
N VAL A 166 3.09 6.30 18.55
CA VAL A 166 2.35 5.32 19.36
C VAL A 166 0.99 5.00 18.76
N ALA A 167 0.25 6.01 18.30
CA ALA A 167 -1.06 5.80 17.66
C ALA A 167 -0.93 5.04 16.34
N LEU A 168 0.05 5.41 15.50
CA LEU A 168 0.29 4.71 14.24
C LEU A 168 0.79 3.27 14.46
N ARG A 169 1.67 3.05 15.44
CA ARG A 169 2.12 1.72 15.86
C ARG A 169 0.93 0.86 16.29
N THR A 170 0.04 1.41 17.10
CA THR A 170 -1.18 0.71 17.56
C THR A 170 -2.07 0.33 16.38
N TYR A 171 -2.25 1.23 15.42
CA TYR A 171 -2.99 0.93 14.18
C TYR A 171 -2.33 -0.23 13.41
N VAL A 172 -1.02 -0.16 13.15
CA VAL A 172 -0.29 -1.20 12.40
C VAL A 172 -0.36 -2.56 13.12
N GLN A 173 -0.20 -2.58 14.44
CA GLN A 173 -0.33 -3.79 15.25
C GLN A 173 -1.72 -4.41 15.18
N ARG A 174 -2.77 -3.60 15.04
CA ARG A 174 -4.16 -4.08 14.95
C ARG A 174 -4.54 -4.49 13.53
N ALA A 175 -4.19 -3.69 12.53
CA ALA A 175 -4.69 -3.82 11.16
C ALA A 175 -3.77 -4.66 10.26
N VAL A 176 -2.46 -4.65 10.49
CA VAL A 176 -1.49 -5.30 9.58
C VAL A 176 -0.97 -6.60 10.17
N GLN A 177 -0.52 -6.54 11.42
CA GLN A 177 0.23 -7.65 12.03
C GLN A 177 -0.54 -8.99 12.03
N PRO A 178 -1.86 -9.04 12.36
CA PRO A 178 -2.58 -10.30 12.37
C PRO A 178 -2.67 -10.97 10.99
N LEU A 179 -2.76 -10.17 9.93
CA LEU A 179 -2.81 -10.69 8.55
C LEU A 179 -1.48 -11.30 8.14
N VAL A 180 -0.39 -10.58 8.39
CA VAL A 180 0.95 -10.99 8.02
C VAL A 180 1.41 -12.22 8.82
N GLU A 181 1.16 -12.24 10.13
CA GLU A 181 1.48 -13.39 10.99
C GLU A 181 0.70 -14.65 10.57
N ARG A 182 -0.58 -14.49 10.22
CA ARG A 182 -1.41 -15.59 9.70
C ARG A 182 -0.84 -16.14 8.40
N MET A 183 -0.49 -15.28 7.45
CA MET A 183 0.12 -15.70 6.18
C MET A 183 1.46 -16.41 6.41
N ALA A 184 2.30 -15.91 7.33
CA ALA A 184 3.55 -16.58 7.70
C ALA A 184 3.33 -17.92 8.42
N ARG A 185 2.20 -18.10 9.13
CA ARG A 185 1.87 -19.31 9.88
C ARG A 185 1.19 -20.39 9.06
N GLU A 186 0.35 -20.01 8.10
CA GLU A 186 -0.52 -20.93 7.37
C GLU A 186 -0.17 -21.02 5.88
N GLY A 187 0.48 -20.00 5.34
CA GLY A 187 0.55 -19.75 3.90
C GLY A 187 -0.82 -19.40 3.31
N LEU A 188 -0.88 -19.23 1.99
CA LEU A 188 -2.13 -18.90 1.29
C LEU A 188 -3.14 -20.04 1.42
N SER A 189 -4.36 -19.72 1.86
CA SER A 189 -5.49 -20.65 1.89
C SER A 189 -6.26 -20.61 0.57
N PRO A 190 -6.28 -21.71 -0.21
CA PRO A 190 -7.02 -21.75 -1.47
C PRO A 190 -8.53 -21.54 -1.30
N ALA A 191 -9.09 -21.90 -0.14
CA ALA A 191 -10.51 -21.72 0.15
C ALA A 191 -10.86 -20.24 0.32
N ARG A 192 -10.08 -19.51 1.14
CA ARG A 192 -10.29 -18.06 1.35
C ARG A 192 -10.01 -17.27 0.08
N TRP A 193 -8.92 -17.58 -0.61
CA TRP A 193 -8.51 -16.92 -1.85
C TRP A 193 -9.58 -16.91 -2.96
N ARG A 194 -10.39 -17.98 -3.04
CA ARG A 194 -11.49 -18.08 -4.01
C ARG A 194 -12.74 -17.29 -3.60
N SER A 195 -12.87 -16.91 -2.34
CA SER A 195 -13.97 -16.08 -1.88
C SER A 195 -13.89 -14.71 -2.52
N ARG A 196 -15.05 -14.12 -2.83
CA ARG A 196 -15.18 -12.72 -3.24
C ARG A 196 -15.70 -11.84 -2.10
N LYS A 197 -15.99 -12.41 -0.93
CA LYS A 197 -16.39 -11.67 0.27
C LYS A 197 -15.15 -11.30 1.10
N ARG A 198 -15.39 -10.83 2.33
CA ARG A 198 -14.37 -10.44 3.31
C ARG A 198 -13.21 -11.43 3.41
N ASP A 199 -13.47 -12.73 3.48
CA ASP A 199 -12.40 -13.74 3.60
C ASP A 199 -11.38 -13.69 2.46
N GLY A 200 -11.84 -13.51 1.22
CA GLY A 200 -10.94 -13.42 0.07
C GLY A 200 -10.26 -12.07 -0.04
N TYR A 201 -10.97 -11.01 0.32
CA TYR A 201 -10.44 -9.66 0.41
C TYR A 201 -9.28 -9.60 1.42
N GLU A 202 -9.47 -10.12 2.62
CA GLU A 202 -8.44 -10.18 3.65
C GLU A 202 -7.31 -11.16 3.31
N GLU A 203 -7.59 -12.23 2.54
CA GLU A 203 -6.54 -13.13 2.04
C GLU A 203 -5.62 -12.43 1.03
N TYR A 204 -6.19 -11.59 0.15
CA TYR A 204 -5.43 -10.73 -0.75
C TYR A 204 -4.55 -9.74 0.00
N LEU A 205 -5.12 -8.98 0.94
CA LEU A 205 -4.36 -8.04 1.75
C LEU A 205 -3.25 -8.73 2.53
N ALA A 206 -3.54 -9.88 3.14
CA ALA A 206 -2.56 -10.67 3.87
C ALA A 206 -1.39 -11.10 2.98
N LEU A 207 -1.66 -11.53 1.75
CA LEU A 207 -0.61 -11.94 0.81
C LEU A 207 0.25 -10.75 0.38
N ALA A 208 -0.35 -9.62 0.04
CA ALA A 208 0.37 -8.43 -0.43
C ALA A 208 1.27 -7.84 0.68
N LEU A 209 0.72 -7.66 1.89
CA LEU A 209 1.47 -7.16 3.05
C LEU A 209 2.57 -8.14 3.48
N TYR A 210 2.28 -9.44 3.45
CA TYR A 210 3.29 -10.46 3.71
C TYR A 210 4.42 -10.43 2.66
N ALA A 211 4.08 -10.27 1.37
CA ALA A 211 5.07 -10.23 0.31
C ALA A 211 6.02 -9.04 0.47
N GLU A 212 5.52 -7.88 0.89
CA GLU A 212 6.37 -6.73 1.22
C GLU A 212 7.36 -7.04 2.34
N GLN A 213 6.89 -7.61 3.46
CA GLN A 213 7.76 -7.84 4.61
C GLN A 213 8.77 -8.97 4.40
N VAL A 214 8.37 -10.01 3.65
CA VAL A 214 9.20 -11.20 3.43
C VAL A 214 10.14 -11.05 2.25
N TYR A 215 9.66 -10.57 1.09
CA TYR A 215 10.45 -10.48 -0.14
C TYR A 215 10.95 -9.07 -0.45
N GLY A 216 10.45 -8.07 0.27
CA GLY A 216 10.78 -6.67 0.08
C GLY A 216 9.83 -5.96 -0.88
N ALA A 217 9.71 -4.65 -0.70
CA ALA A 217 8.84 -3.80 -1.50
C ALA A 217 9.19 -3.80 -3.00
N GLU A 218 10.46 -3.98 -3.36
CA GLU A 218 10.89 -4.08 -4.77
C GLU A 218 10.20 -5.25 -5.48
N ARG A 219 10.12 -6.42 -4.82
CA ARG A 219 9.45 -7.60 -5.36
C ARG A 219 7.94 -7.41 -5.42
N LEU A 220 7.34 -6.80 -4.39
CA LEU A 220 5.92 -6.44 -4.41
C LEU A 220 5.58 -5.47 -5.56
N GLY A 221 6.36 -4.41 -5.73
CA GLY A 221 6.16 -3.43 -6.80
C GLY A 221 6.38 -4.03 -8.19
N ARG A 222 7.33 -4.98 -8.32
CA ARG A 222 7.50 -5.74 -9.56
C ARG A 222 6.30 -6.65 -9.84
N ALA A 223 5.77 -7.33 -8.83
CA ALA A 223 4.55 -8.14 -8.95
C ALA A 223 3.36 -7.32 -9.45
N MET A 224 3.17 -6.13 -8.88
CA MET A 224 2.13 -5.17 -9.26
C MET A 224 2.22 -4.73 -10.72
N ARG A 225 3.43 -4.50 -11.24
CA ARG A 225 3.63 -4.15 -12.66
C ARG A 225 3.41 -5.32 -13.61
N ILE A 226 3.74 -6.54 -13.19
CA ILE A 226 3.59 -7.75 -14.02
C ILE A 226 2.13 -8.18 -14.11
N ALA A 227 1.39 -8.10 -13.00
CA ALA A 227 0.03 -8.62 -12.88
C ALA A 227 -0.86 -8.26 -14.08
N GLY A 228 -0.80 -7.01 -14.57
CA GLY A 228 -1.41 -6.56 -15.82
C GLY A 228 -2.96 -6.57 -15.84
N GLY A 229 -3.59 -7.25 -14.88
CA GLY A 229 -5.03 -7.35 -14.69
C GLY A 229 -5.46 -6.90 -13.30
N VAL A 230 -6.75 -7.12 -13.01
CA VAL A 230 -7.42 -6.58 -11.82
C VAL A 230 -7.96 -7.66 -10.90
N ALA A 231 -7.80 -8.94 -11.23
CA ALA A 231 -8.23 -10.03 -10.38
C ALA A 231 -7.14 -10.37 -9.34
N PRO A 232 -7.49 -10.95 -8.18
CA PRO A 232 -6.49 -11.43 -7.23
C PRO A 232 -5.51 -12.43 -7.87
N ASP A 233 -5.99 -13.31 -8.74
CA ASP A 233 -5.15 -14.30 -9.44
C ASP A 233 -4.10 -13.65 -10.34
N ASP A 234 -4.40 -12.50 -10.96
CA ASP A 234 -3.44 -11.73 -11.75
C ASP A 234 -2.29 -11.26 -10.85
N PHE A 235 -2.60 -10.75 -9.65
CA PHE A 235 -1.60 -10.37 -8.65
C PHE A 235 -0.77 -11.56 -8.18
N LEU A 236 -1.37 -12.70 -7.88
CA LEU A 236 -0.63 -13.89 -7.45
C LEU A 236 0.31 -14.40 -8.55
N ASN A 237 -0.11 -14.36 -9.81
CA ASN A 237 0.74 -14.70 -10.94
C ASN A 237 1.89 -13.70 -11.11
N GLY A 238 1.59 -12.39 -11.03
CA GLY A 238 2.62 -11.35 -11.02
C GLY A 238 3.63 -11.53 -9.87
N LEU A 239 3.17 -11.91 -8.69
CA LEU A 239 4.04 -12.21 -7.55
C LEU A 239 4.94 -13.41 -7.84
N ARG A 240 4.39 -14.51 -8.36
CA ARG A 240 5.18 -15.68 -8.77
C ARG A 240 6.28 -15.30 -9.75
N GLU A 241 5.93 -14.56 -10.80
CA GLU A 241 6.90 -14.14 -11.81
C GLU A 241 7.97 -13.22 -11.21
N SER A 242 7.57 -12.23 -10.39
CA SER A 242 8.52 -11.32 -9.73
C SER A 242 9.56 -12.04 -8.86
N LEU A 243 9.18 -13.17 -8.24
CA LEU A 243 10.07 -13.98 -7.42
C LEU A 243 10.95 -14.91 -8.25
N LEU A 244 10.57 -15.22 -9.49
CA LEU A 244 11.36 -16.02 -10.42
C LEU A 244 12.36 -15.20 -11.25
N GLU A 245 12.25 -13.88 -11.28
CA GLU A 245 13.21 -13.02 -11.99
C GLU A 245 14.64 -13.06 -11.42
N PRO A 246 14.87 -12.89 -10.10
CA PRO A 246 16.22 -12.84 -9.59
C PRO A 246 16.80 -14.25 -9.39
N SER A 247 18.06 -14.46 -9.80
CA SER A 247 18.77 -15.73 -9.58
C SER A 247 19.02 -16.02 -8.09
N ARG A 248 19.00 -14.98 -7.24
CA ARG A 248 19.07 -15.07 -5.79
C ARG A 248 17.96 -14.27 -5.15
N LEU A 249 17.30 -14.86 -4.16
CA LEU A 249 16.23 -14.24 -3.40
C LEU A 249 16.64 -14.10 -1.94
N LYS A 250 16.61 -12.88 -1.42
CA LYS A 250 16.71 -12.61 0.02
C LYS A 250 15.31 -12.62 0.60
N VAL A 251 15.11 -13.42 1.64
CA VAL A 251 13.82 -13.48 2.35
C VAL A 251 14.01 -13.16 3.82
N ASN A 252 13.07 -12.39 4.40
CA ASN A 252 13.03 -12.09 5.82
C ASN A 252 11.92 -12.92 6.47
N LEU A 253 12.28 -13.90 7.28
CA LEU A 253 11.35 -14.74 8.01
C LEU A 253 10.74 -13.96 9.17
N LEU A 254 9.42 -14.02 9.26
CA LEU A 254 8.65 -13.35 10.30
C LEU A 254 8.42 -14.24 11.53
N ARG A 255 8.71 -15.54 11.41
CA ARG A 255 8.60 -16.54 12.48
C ARG A 255 9.38 -17.80 12.12
N HIS A 256 9.55 -18.68 13.11
CA HIS A 256 10.12 -20.01 12.92
C HIS A 256 9.19 -21.11 13.48
N PRO A 257 8.80 -22.12 12.68
CA PRO A 257 8.91 -22.19 11.21
C PRO A 257 7.92 -21.25 10.52
N ALA A 258 8.26 -20.80 9.30
CA ALA A 258 7.41 -19.95 8.46
C ALA A 258 7.06 -20.63 7.13
N TRP A 259 5.88 -20.35 6.60
CA TRP A 259 5.57 -20.63 5.21
C TRP A 259 6.18 -19.57 4.30
N LEU A 260 6.69 -20.00 3.16
CA LEU A 260 7.21 -19.17 2.07
C LEU A 260 6.52 -19.57 0.77
N LEU A 261 6.21 -18.57 -0.05
CA LEU A 261 5.86 -18.73 -1.46
C LEU A 261 7.17 -18.73 -2.28
N LEU A 262 7.58 -19.92 -2.71
CA LEU A 262 8.71 -20.13 -3.60
C LEU A 262 8.21 -20.79 -4.90
N PRO A 263 7.97 -20.01 -5.96
CA PRO A 263 7.43 -20.56 -7.20
C PRO A 263 8.31 -21.68 -7.77
N GLY A 264 7.69 -22.79 -8.16
CA GLY A 264 8.40 -24.03 -8.54
C GLY A 264 8.84 -24.91 -7.35
N GLY A 265 8.52 -24.50 -6.12
CA GLY A 265 8.73 -25.25 -4.88
C GLY A 265 10.20 -25.48 -4.53
N ALA A 266 10.45 -26.31 -3.50
CA ALA A 266 11.80 -26.55 -2.99
C ALA A 266 12.79 -27.17 -4.00
N ARG A 267 12.31 -27.67 -5.14
CA ARG A 267 13.16 -28.23 -6.20
C ARG A 267 13.89 -27.17 -7.02
N ARG A 268 13.30 -25.96 -7.13
CA ARG A 268 13.86 -24.84 -7.89
C ARG A 268 14.75 -23.94 -7.03
N TRP A 269 14.72 -24.10 -5.72
CA TRP A 269 15.39 -23.21 -4.78
C TRP A 269 16.35 -23.97 -3.88
N ARG A 270 17.63 -23.58 -3.93
CA ARG A 270 18.67 -24.05 -3.01
C ARG A 270 18.86 -23.01 -1.90
N VAL A 271 18.86 -23.47 -0.66
CA VAL A 271 19.21 -22.65 0.50
C VAL A 271 20.72 -22.41 0.52
N LEU A 272 21.11 -21.15 0.74
CA LEU A 272 22.49 -20.75 1.03
C LEU A 272 22.64 -20.53 2.54
N GLY A 273 22.76 -21.60 3.32
CA GLY A 273 22.84 -21.56 4.78
C GLY A 273 22.19 -22.78 5.46
N GLU A 274 21.99 -22.67 6.77
CA GLU A 274 21.34 -23.71 7.58
C GLU A 274 19.82 -23.52 7.60
N ALA A 275 19.14 -23.94 6.52
CA ALA A 275 17.68 -24.06 6.52
C ALA A 275 17.20 -25.30 5.80
N ARG A 276 16.06 -25.82 6.28
CA ARG A 276 15.35 -26.94 5.64
C ARG A 276 14.03 -26.45 5.07
N LEU A 277 13.81 -26.69 3.78
CA LEU A 277 12.54 -26.45 3.08
C LEU A 277 11.74 -27.74 3.02
N VAL A 278 10.52 -27.72 3.54
CA VAL A 278 9.58 -28.85 3.49
C VAL A 278 8.41 -28.48 2.56
N PRO A 279 8.27 -29.09 1.37
CA PRO A 279 7.19 -28.78 0.44
C PRO A 279 5.79 -29.07 1.00
N ASP A 280 4.79 -28.28 0.59
CA ASP A 280 3.39 -28.64 0.76
C ASP A 280 2.92 -29.54 -0.40
N PRO A 281 2.43 -30.76 -0.14
CA PRO A 281 1.96 -31.64 -1.20
C PRO A 281 0.72 -31.10 -1.94
N LYS A 282 -0.05 -30.20 -1.33
CA LYS A 282 -1.27 -29.61 -1.92
C LYS A 282 -1.03 -28.25 -2.56
N ARG A 283 0.08 -27.58 -2.21
CA ARG A 283 0.42 -26.22 -2.67
C ARG A 283 1.88 -26.21 -3.13
N PRO A 284 2.17 -26.60 -4.39
CA PRO A 284 3.54 -26.89 -4.81
C PRO A 284 4.50 -25.70 -4.74
N ASP A 285 3.99 -24.46 -4.83
CA ASP A 285 4.79 -23.24 -4.65
C ASP A 285 5.01 -22.86 -3.18
N TRP A 286 4.28 -23.47 -2.24
CA TRP A 286 4.39 -23.15 -0.83
C TRP A 286 5.29 -24.16 -0.14
N VAL A 287 6.28 -23.65 0.58
CA VAL A 287 7.23 -24.45 1.34
C VAL A 287 7.27 -23.98 2.78
N ARG A 288 7.36 -24.92 3.72
CA ARG A 288 7.59 -24.64 5.13
C ARG A 288 9.09 -24.56 5.37
N CYS A 289 9.57 -23.37 5.71
CA CYS A 289 10.96 -23.09 6.01
C CYS A 289 11.25 -23.25 7.51
N HIS A 290 12.23 -24.09 7.81
CA HIS A 290 12.84 -24.23 9.13
C HIS A 290 14.24 -23.63 9.06
N CYS A 291 14.40 -22.41 9.55
CA CYS A 291 15.65 -21.68 9.64
C CYS A 291 15.70 -20.92 10.97
N PRO A 292 16.75 -21.07 11.79
CA PRO A 292 16.88 -20.31 13.03
C PRO A 292 17.17 -18.82 12.76
N GLU A 293 17.72 -18.48 11.59
CA GLU A 293 18.04 -17.11 11.21
C GLU A 293 16.80 -16.35 10.72
N ARG A 294 16.77 -15.05 10.99
CA ARG A 294 15.69 -14.16 10.52
C ARG A 294 15.76 -13.88 9.03
N THR A 295 16.94 -13.93 8.43
CA THR A 295 17.14 -13.65 7.00
C THR A 295 17.75 -14.87 6.34
N LEU A 296 17.22 -15.24 5.18
CA LEU A 296 17.65 -16.40 4.42
C LEU A 296 17.97 -15.97 2.99
N LEU A 297 19.05 -16.52 2.43
CA LEU A 297 19.39 -16.40 1.02
C LEU A 297 19.06 -17.70 0.29
N LEU A 298 18.33 -17.56 -0.81
CA LEU A 298 17.94 -18.66 -1.69
C LEU A 298 18.56 -18.43 -3.06
N GLN A 299 18.98 -19.48 -3.73
CA GLN A 299 19.47 -19.45 -5.11
C GLN A 299 18.60 -20.32 -5.99
N GLN A 300 18.18 -19.79 -7.14
CA GLN A 300 17.50 -20.60 -8.15
C GLN A 300 18.45 -21.63 -8.74
N VAL A 301 17.98 -22.85 -8.88
CA VAL A 301 18.66 -23.93 -9.55
C VAL A 301 18.06 -24.03 -10.95
N ASN A 302 18.83 -23.68 -11.97
CA ASN A 302 18.46 -23.95 -13.35
C ASN A 302 18.33 -25.47 -13.51
N ARG A 303 17.12 -25.92 -13.86
CA ARG A 303 16.91 -27.25 -14.41
C ARG A 303 16.33 -27.09 -15.79
#